data_AF-A0AAX0WX11-F1
#
_entry.id   AF-A0AAX0WX11-F1
#
_cell.length_a   1.000
_cell.length_b   1.000
_cell.length_c   1.000
_cell.angle_alpha   90.00
_cell.angle_beta   90.00
_cell.angle_gamma   90.00
#
_symmetry.space_group_name_H-M   'P 1'
#
loop_
_entity.id
_entity.type
_entity.pdbx_description
1 polymer ?
#
loop_
_entity_poly.entity_id
_entity_poly.type
_entity_poly.pdbx_seq_one_letter_code
_entity_poly.pdbx_strand_id
1 'polypeptide(L)' 'MLTAAFIFLVIVIVSGYIGYKGSDPSLTNNAKIVFYISLIIFLILLLLYFFSPAPPVQNEIKNPLL' A
#
# COMPACT_ATOMS: atom_id res chain seq x y z
N MET A 1 -8.68 -5.04 1.03
CA MET A 1 -7.83 -3.85 0.79
C MET A 1 -6.35 -4.12 1.07
N LEU A 2 -5.96 -4.57 2.27
CA LEU A 2 -4.55 -4.77 2.61
C LEU A 2 -3.85 -5.85 1.75
N THR A 3 -4.52 -6.98 1.50
CA THR A 3 -3.98 -8.07 0.68
C THR A 3 -3.65 -7.60 -0.74
N ALA A 4 -4.51 -6.77 -1.34
CA ALA A 4 -4.28 -6.19 -2.66
C ALA A 4 -3.10 -5.20 -2.65
N ALA A 5 -2.97 -4.38 -1.61
CA ALA A 5 -1.84 -3.47 -1.45
C ALA A 5 -0.51 -4.25 -1.30
N PHE A 6 -0.51 -5.35 -0.53
CA PHE A 6 0.67 -6.20 -0.36
C PHE A 6 1.08 -6.89 -1.66
N ILE A 7 0.12 -7.38 -2.44
CA ILE A 7 0.39 -7.94 -3.78
C ILE A 7 1.00 -6.86 -4.69
N PHE A 8 0.48 -5.63 -4.63
CA PHE A 8 1.00 -4.51 -5.40
C PHE A 8 2.44 -4.16 -5.00
N LEU A 9 2.77 -4.18 -3.70
CA LEU A 9 4.12 -3.99 -3.20
C LEU A 9 5.08 -5.02 -3.79
N VAL A 10 4.72 -6.31 -3.74
CA VAL A 10 5.57 -7.40 -4.23
C VAL A 10 5.80 -7.25 -5.74
N ILE A 11 4.76 -6.93 -6.52
CA ILE A 11 4.88 -6.70 -7.96
C ILE A 11 5.80 -5.51 -8.24
N VAL A 12 5.70 -4.43 -7.48
CA VAL A 12 6.55 -3.24 -7.64
C VAL A 12 8.01 -3.54 -7.29
N ILE A 13 8.29 -4.31 -6.23
CA ILE A 13 9.64 -4.78 -5.88
C ILE A 13 10.23 -5.64 -6.99
N VAL A 14 9.47 -6.63 -7.46
CA VAL A 14 9.92 -7.55 -8.51
C VAL A 14 10.11 -6.82 -9.84
N SER A 15 9.20 -5.91 -10.19
CA SER A 15 9.28 -5.14 -11.44
C SER A 15 10.41 -4.11 -11.40
N GLY A 16 10.66 -3.47 -10.25
CA GLY A 16 11.82 -2.60 -10.04
C GLY A 16 13.16 -3.36 -10.10
N TYR A 17 13.19 -4.59 -9.59
CA TYR A 17 14.36 -5.46 -9.67
C TYR A 17 14.61 -6.00 -11.09
N ILE A 18 13.56 -6.43 -11.80
CA ILE A 18 13.67 -7.01 -13.16
C ILE A 18 13.85 -5.94 -14.24
N GLY A 19 13.20 -4.79 -14.12
CA GLY A 19 13.34 -3.64 -15.03
C GLY A 19 14.73 -3.01 -14.99
N TYR A 20 15.55 -3.38 -14.00
CA TYR A 20 16.93 -2.98 -13.83
C TYR A 20 17.88 -3.76 -14.76
N LYS A 21 17.68 -3.64 -16.08
CA LYS A 21 18.60 -4.21 -17.09
C LYS A 21 19.13 -3.18 -18.10
N GLY A 22 18.83 -1.90 -17.93
CA GLY A 22 19.17 -0.85 -18.88
C GLY A 22 20.58 -0.29 -18.70
N SER A 23 21.38 -0.38 -19.76
CA SER A 23 22.68 0.25 -19.98
C SER A 23 22.67 1.79 -20.00
N ASP A 24 21.52 2.42 -19.77
CA ASP A 24 21.33 3.87 -19.83
C ASP A 24 21.07 4.44 -18.41
N PRO A 25 22.03 5.20 -17.84
CA PRO A 25 21.96 5.64 -16.45
C PRO A 25 20.81 6.63 -16.18
N SER A 26 20.31 7.33 -17.23
CA SER A 26 19.25 8.33 -17.10
C SER A 26 17.88 7.71 -16.81
N LEU A 27 17.49 6.68 -17.57
CA LEU A 27 16.23 5.95 -17.40
C LEU A 27 16.17 5.21 -16.06
N THR A 28 17.33 4.68 -15.66
CA THR A 28 17.52 3.93 -14.43
C THR A 28 17.28 4.80 -13.19
N ASN A 29 17.67 6.07 -13.24
CA ASN A 29 17.48 6.99 -12.12
C ASN A 29 16.01 7.40 -11.94
N ASN A 30 15.30 7.64 -13.05
CA ASN A 30 13.87 7.98 -13.02
C ASN A 30 13.02 6.82 -12.46
N ALA A 31 13.31 5.58 -12.86
CA ALA A 31 12.61 4.40 -12.35
C ALA A 31 12.80 4.21 -10.84
N LYS A 32 14.01 4.46 -10.31
CA LYS A 32 14.28 4.41 -8.87
C LYS A 32 13.45 5.44 -8.10
N ILE A 33 13.34 6.67 -8.61
CA ILE A 33 12.58 7.73 -7.95
C ILE A 33 11.10 7.34 -7.82
N VAL A 34 10.49 6.86 -8.91
CA VAL A 34 9.09 6.40 -8.91
C VAL A 34 8.89 5.21 -7.97
N PHE A 35 9.86 4.29 -7.92
CA PHE A 35 9.84 3.16 -6.99
C PHE A 35 9.87 3.61 -5.53
N TYR A 36 10.78 4.51 -5.15
CA TYR A 36 10.88 5.01 -3.79
C TYR A 36 9.63 5.78 -3.36
N ILE A 37 9.06 6.62 -4.24
CA ILE A 37 7.82 7.34 -3.95
C ILE A 37 6.67 6.35 -3.71
N SER A 38 6.52 5.33 -4.57
CA SER A 38 5.48 4.31 -4.40
C SER A 38 5.67 3.50 -3.12
N LEU A 39 6.92 3.16 -2.78
CA LEU A 39 7.25 2.45 -1.54
C LEU A 39 6.87 3.27 -0.30
N ILE A 40 7.20 4.56 -0.28
CA ILE A 40 6.87 5.45 0.84
C ILE A 40 5.36 5.57 1.02
N ILE A 41 4.62 5.81 -0.07
CA ILE A 41 3.14 5.90 -0.02
C ILE A 41 2.54 4.58 0.50
N PHE A 42 3.05 3.45 0.04
CA PHE A 42 2.62 2.14 0.52
C PHE A 42 2.84 1.98 2.03
N LEU A 43 4.02 2.34 2.54
CA LEU A 43 4.32 2.24 3.98
C LEU A 43 3.41 3.15 4.82
N ILE A 44 3.09 4.35 4.34
CA ILE A 44 2.15 5.25 5.00
C ILE A 44 0.76 4.61 5.08
N LEU A 45 0.24 4.10 3.95
CA LEU A 45 -1.06 3.42 3.90
C LEU A 45 -1.08 2.16 4.77
N LEU A 46 0.03 1.43 4.84
CA LEU A 46 0.19 0.25 5.69
C LEU A 46 0.08 0.62 7.17
N LEU A 47 0.76 1.70 7.60
CA LEU A 47 0.66 2.21 8.96
C LEU A 47 -0.78 2.67 9.26
N LEU A 48 -1.39 3.47 8.39
CA LEU A 48 -2.78 3.90 8.56
C LEU A 48 -3.74 2.72 8.71
N TYR A 49 -3.52 1.63 7.96
CA TYR A 49 -4.31 0.42 8.10
C TYR A 49 -4.16 -0.24 9.48
N PHE A 50 -2.93 -0.41 9.98
CA PHE A 50 -2.68 -1.03 11.29
C PHE A 50 -3.18 -0.18 12.47
N PHE A 51 -3.18 1.15 12.32
CA PHE A 51 -3.61 2.07 13.37
C PHE A 51 -5.05 2.60 13.18
N SER A 52 -5.79 2.09 12.19
CA SER A 52 -7.18 2.50 12.00
C SER A 52 -8.07 1.88 13.10
N PRO A 53 -8.83 2.69 13.86
CA PRO A 53 -9.73 2.16 14.87
C PRO A 53 -10.85 1.34 14.23
N ALA A 54 -11.27 0.28 14.93
CA ALA A 54 -12.38 -0.55 14.49
C ALA A 54 -13.65 0.30 14.33
N PRO A 55 -14.53 -0.02 13.36
CA PRO A 55 -15.81 0.66 13.23
C PRO A 55 -16.57 0.61 14.56
N PRO A 56 -17.23 1.71 14.97
CA PRO A 56 -18.03 1.69 16.18
C PRO A 56 -19.09 0.60 16.06
N VAL A 57 -19.14 -0.29 17.06
CA VAL A 57 -20.17 -1.32 17.15
C VAL A 57 -21.51 -0.58 17.26
N GLN A 58 -22.43 -0.85 16.32
CA GLN A 58 -23.77 -0.33 16.41
C GLN A 58 -24.42 -0.96 17.65
N ASN A 59 -24.56 -0.18 18.72
CA ASN A 59 -25.42 -0.56 19.83
C ASN A 59 -26.85 -0.53 19.27
N GLU A 60 -27.37 -1.70 18.90
CA GLU A 60 -28.79 -1.84 18.63
C GLU A 60 -29.53 -1.34 19.86
N ILE A 61 -30.22 -0.21 19.73
CA ILE A 61 -31.16 0.24 20.74
C ILE A 61 -32.28 -0.77 20.69
N LYS A 62 -32.19 -1.79 21.54
CA LYS A 62 -33.20 -2.82 21.69
C LYS A 62 -34.45 -2.11 22.18
N ASN A 63 -35.37 -1.82 21.27
CA ASN A 63 -36.58 -1.09 21.59
C ASN A 63 -37.35 -1.92 22.62
N PRO A 64 -37.54 -1.44 23.85
CA PRO A 64 -38.22 -2.22 24.89
C PRO A 64 -39.73 -2.40 24.61
N LEU A 65 -40.23 -1.84 23.50
CA LEU A 65 -41.64 -1.87 23.09
C LEU A 65 -41.92 -2.74 21.85
N LEU A 66 -40.91 -3.45 21.32
CA LEU A 66 -41.02 -4.47 20.26
C LEU A 66 -40.48 -5.80 20.80
#